data_AF-A0A4R3MHT4-F1
#
_entry.id   AF-A0A4R3MHT4-F1
#
_cell.length_a   1.000
_cell.length_b   1.000
_cell.length_c   1.000
_cell.angle_alpha   90.00
_cell.angle_beta   90.00
_cell.angle_gamma   90.00
#
_symmetry.space_group_name_H-M   'P 1'
#
loop_
_entity.id
_entity.type
_entity.pdbx_description
1 polymer ?
#
loop_
_entity_poly.entity_id
_entity_poly.type
_entity_poly.pdbx_seq_one_letter_code
_entity_poly.pdbx_strand_id
1 'polypeptide(L)'
;MLRPVRLPIGPEHHDGANMQRREFDHLVRISRPGLVVAPVGHDEIPALLDFATSQIPVLASAVEAVARVITRNSESAWVFRSEGRTRGVYAMLHLSAEGLEALLLGEFNTGYPDPSLTVRTGEAPAAIYKWAVVAPGMASAGICAISRFLQADRYATANLYAPPTTVPGARLMANLGFRPVHSGFPDLHRYVRIANRGSGLVDTE
;
A
#
# COMPACT_ATOMS: atom_id res chain seq x y z
N MET A 1 20.05 3.31 -16.56
CA MET A 1 18.58 3.20 -16.42
C MET A 1 18.26 1.80 -15.92
N LEU A 2 17.94 1.65 -14.63
CA LEU A 2 17.58 0.36 -14.03
C LEU A 2 16.07 0.16 -14.17
N ARG A 3 15.68 -0.87 -14.92
CA ARG A 3 14.28 -1.33 -15.02
C ARG A 3 13.85 -2.02 -13.71
N PRO A 4 12.58 -1.94 -13.29
CA PRO A 4 12.10 -2.68 -12.13
C PRO A 4 12.19 -4.19 -12.39
N VAL A 5 12.83 -4.91 -11.45
CA VAL A 5 13.03 -6.35 -11.48
C VAL A 5 11.71 -7.05 -11.13
N ARG A 6 11.16 -7.82 -12.08
CA ARG A 6 10.07 -8.78 -11.83
C ARG A 6 10.62 -9.96 -11.03
N LEU A 7 9.96 -10.29 -9.92
CA LEU A 7 10.29 -11.44 -9.07
C LEU A 7 9.54 -12.70 -9.53
N PRO A 8 10.16 -13.90 -9.47
CA PRO A 8 9.50 -15.16 -9.79
C PRO A 8 8.52 -15.59 -8.67
N ILE A 9 7.45 -16.27 -9.06
CA ILE A 9 6.27 -16.62 -8.24
C ILE A 9 6.39 -18.09 -7.79
N GLY A 10 6.21 -18.38 -6.50
CA GLY A 10 6.02 -19.73 -5.97
C GLY A 10 4.60 -20.27 -6.22
N PRO A 11 4.34 -21.58 -6.08
CA PRO A 11 3.14 -22.21 -6.64
C PRO A 11 1.85 -21.78 -5.94
N GLU A 12 0.82 -21.61 -6.77
CA GLU A 12 -0.48 -21.02 -6.43
C GLU A 12 -1.43 -22.04 -5.78
N HIS A 13 -2.23 -21.59 -4.80
CA HIS A 13 -3.48 -22.23 -4.44
C HIS A 13 -4.63 -21.34 -4.92
N HIS A 14 -5.36 -21.85 -5.91
CA HIS A 14 -6.56 -21.25 -6.46
C HIS A 14 -7.72 -21.41 -5.48
N ASP A 15 -8.24 -20.29 -4.98
CA ASP A 15 -9.59 -20.25 -4.40
C ASP A 15 -10.40 -19.20 -5.17
N GLY A 16 -11.09 -19.67 -6.20
CA GLY A 16 -11.89 -18.88 -7.13
C GLY A 16 -13.27 -18.60 -6.56
N ALA A 17 -13.40 -17.63 -5.67
CA ALA A 17 -14.69 -17.07 -5.29
C ALA A 17 -15.03 -15.87 -6.19
N ASN A 18 -16.19 -15.93 -6.85
CA ASN A 18 -16.81 -14.86 -7.62
C ASN A 18 -16.95 -13.59 -6.76
N MET A 19 -15.94 -12.72 -6.76
CA MET A 19 -15.91 -11.49 -5.96
C MET A 19 -16.67 -10.38 -6.69
N GLN A 20 -17.92 -10.17 -6.28
CA GLN A 20 -18.68 -8.94 -6.57
C GLN A 20 -17.78 -7.72 -6.31
N ARG A 21 -17.72 -6.76 -7.25
CA ARG A 21 -16.87 -5.57 -7.14
C ARG A 21 -17.14 -4.87 -5.80
N ARG A 22 -16.10 -4.68 -5.00
CA ARG A 22 -16.18 -4.04 -3.68
C ARG A 22 -15.44 -2.73 -3.71
N GLU A 23 -16.01 -1.71 -3.09
CA GLU A 23 -15.28 -0.47 -2.87
C GLU A 23 -14.25 -0.69 -1.75
N PHE A 24 -13.01 -0.22 -1.94
CA PHE A 24 -11.99 -0.29 -0.89
C PHE A 24 -12.51 0.30 0.42
N ASP A 25 -13.26 1.41 0.36
CA ASP A 25 -13.83 2.08 1.53
C ASP A 25 -14.97 1.32 2.21
N HIS A 26 -15.57 0.35 1.53
CA HIS A 26 -16.66 -0.46 2.05
C HIS A 26 -16.22 -1.89 2.42
N LEU A 27 -14.91 -2.15 2.50
CA LEU A 27 -14.44 -3.45 2.94
C LEU A 27 -14.85 -3.72 4.38
N VAL A 28 -15.71 -4.73 4.54
CA VAL A 28 -16.17 -5.20 5.85
C VAL A 28 -15.04 -5.97 6.53
N ARG A 29 -14.92 -5.80 7.85
CA ARG A 29 -13.94 -6.52 8.68
C ARG A 29 -14.08 -8.03 8.45
N ILE A 30 -13.01 -8.65 7.97
CA ILE A 30 -12.85 -10.10 8.00
C ILE A 30 -12.18 -10.46 9.32
N SER A 31 -12.93 -11.09 10.23
CA SER A 31 -12.37 -11.56 11.49
C SER A 31 -11.54 -12.81 11.24
N ARG A 32 -10.28 -12.78 11.65
CA ARG A 32 -9.40 -13.95 11.67
C ARG A 32 -8.85 -14.09 13.08
N PRO A 33 -9.28 -15.10 13.85
CA PRO A 33 -8.80 -15.29 15.23
C PRO A 33 -7.28 -15.27 15.31
N GLY A 34 -6.74 -14.57 16.29
CA GLY A 34 -5.30 -14.45 16.52
C GLY A 34 -4.54 -13.50 15.57
N LEU A 35 -5.18 -12.97 14.52
CA LEU A 35 -4.57 -11.95 13.67
C LEU A 35 -4.62 -10.58 14.35
N VAL A 36 -3.44 -10.01 14.61
CA VAL A 36 -3.25 -8.63 15.05
C VAL A 36 -2.67 -7.83 13.89
N VAL A 37 -3.26 -6.68 13.59
CA VAL A 37 -2.77 -5.73 12.59
C VAL A 37 -2.49 -4.41 13.31
N ALA A 38 -1.23 -3.98 13.29
CA ALA A 38 -0.79 -2.79 14.01
C ALA A 38 0.35 -2.07 13.26
N PRO A 39 0.57 -0.77 13.49
CA PRO A 39 1.78 -0.10 13.03
C PRO A 39 3.03 -0.81 13.56
N VAL A 40 4.11 -0.70 12.80
CA VAL A 40 5.42 -1.27 13.16
C VAL A 40 6.09 -0.35 14.18
N GLY A 41 6.49 -0.91 15.33
CA GLY A 41 7.35 -0.21 16.29
C GLY A 41 8.76 0.00 15.73
N HIS A 42 9.44 1.07 16.16
CA HIS A 42 10.81 1.36 15.69
C HIS A 42 11.79 0.22 16.02
N ASP A 43 11.65 -0.38 17.20
CA ASP A 43 12.40 -1.55 17.67
C ASP A 43 12.13 -2.82 16.85
N GLU A 44 11.02 -2.86 16.11
CA GLU A 44 10.60 -4.01 15.31
C GLU A 44 11.03 -3.92 13.84
N ILE A 45 11.58 -2.78 13.42
CA ILE A 45 12.04 -2.56 12.04
C ILE A 45 13.03 -3.64 11.59
N PRO A 46 14.06 -4.05 12.38
CA PRO A 46 14.98 -5.11 11.94
C PRO A 46 14.27 -6.44 11.66
N ALA A 47 13.40 -6.88 12.58
CA ALA A 47 12.66 -8.13 12.42
C ALA A 47 11.68 -8.09 11.24
N LEU A 48 11.08 -6.92 10.98
CA LEU A 48 10.24 -6.70 9.80
C LEU A 48 11.05 -6.86 8.51
N LEU A 49 12.23 -6.27 8.45
CA LEU A 49 13.10 -6.30 7.28
C LEU A 49 13.64 -7.70 7.01
N ASP A 50 14.02 -8.43 8.05
CA ASP A 50 14.41 -9.84 7.95
C ASP A 50 13.27 -10.67 7.37
N PHE A 51 12.05 -10.50 7.88
CA PHE A 51 10.87 -11.16 7.35
C PHE A 51 10.64 -10.79 5.87
N ALA A 52 10.60 -9.50 5.53
CA ALA A 52 10.33 -9.04 4.18
C ALA A 52 11.39 -9.53 3.17
N THR A 53 12.67 -9.51 3.56
CA THR A 53 13.78 -9.99 2.73
C THR A 53 13.76 -11.51 2.55
N SER A 54 13.33 -12.27 3.57
CA SER A 54 13.16 -13.73 3.46
C SER A 54 12.08 -14.12 2.44
N GLN A 55 11.05 -13.29 2.28
CA GLN A 55 9.96 -13.51 1.34
C GLN A 55 10.28 -12.95 -0.05
N ILE A 56 11.01 -11.83 -0.08
CA ILE A 56 11.34 -11.10 -1.29
C ILE A 56 12.81 -10.64 -1.22
N PRO A 57 13.76 -11.46 -1.72
CA PRO A 57 15.19 -11.17 -1.59
C PRO A 57 15.64 -9.82 -2.19
N VAL A 58 14.95 -9.31 -3.22
CA VAL A 58 15.30 -8.00 -3.81
C VAL A 58 15.03 -6.82 -2.87
N LEU A 59 14.25 -7.01 -1.78
CA LEU A 59 14.04 -5.97 -0.77
C LEU A 59 15.26 -5.75 0.15
N ALA A 60 16.28 -6.63 0.09
CA ALA A 60 17.50 -6.48 0.88
C ALA A 60 18.19 -5.13 0.66
N SER A 61 18.14 -4.59 -0.57
CA SER A 61 18.72 -3.28 -0.90
C SER A 61 17.84 -2.08 -0.50
N ALA A 62 16.60 -2.32 -0.09
CA ALA A 62 15.63 -1.29 0.29
C ALA A 62 15.52 -1.08 1.81
N VAL A 63 16.30 -1.82 2.61
CA VAL A 63 16.29 -1.80 4.08
C VAL A 63 16.35 -0.38 4.65
N GLU A 64 17.33 0.42 4.20
CA GLU A 64 17.53 1.79 4.67
C GLU A 64 16.35 2.70 4.30
N ALA A 65 15.82 2.56 3.08
CA ALA A 65 14.67 3.32 2.62
C ALA A 65 13.43 3.02 3.47
N VAL A 66 13.18 1.75 3.76
CA VAL A 66 12.06 1.31 4.60
C VAL A 66 12.21 1.85 6.02
N ALA A 67 13.39 1.72 6.63
CA ALA A 67 13.65 2.24 7.97
C ALA A 67 13.43 3.76 8.05
N ARG A 68 13.90 4.52 7.05
CA ARG A 68 13.70 5.97 6.98
C ARG A 68 12.22 6.34 6.85
N VAL A 69 11.48 5.63 6.00
CA VAL A 69 10.03 5.85 5.81
C VAL A 69 9.27 5.61 7.11
N ILE A 70 9.57 4.50 7.83
CA ILE A 70 8.91 4.19 9.11
C ILE A 70 9.29 5.21 10.18
N THR A 71 10.55 5.64 10.23
CA THR A 71 11.01 6.66 11.19
C THR A 71 10.35 8.02 10.94
N ARG A 72 10.16 8.39 9.67
CA ARG A 72 9.48 9.62 9.26
C ARG A 72 7.99 9.58 9.61
N ASN A 73 7.35 8.45 9.35
CA ASN A 73 5.96 8.24 9.64
C ASN A 73 5.71 6.78 10.04
N SER A 74 5.53 6.55 11.34
CA SER A 74 5.35 5.24 11.97
C SER A 74 4.11 4.47 11.48
N GLU A 75 3.15 5.16 10.86
CA GLU A 75 1.95 4.53 10.30
C GLU A 75 2.17 4.10 8.84
N SER A 76 3.36 4.33 8.27
CA SER A 76 3.74 3.93 6.90
C SER A 76 4.01 2.43 6.76
N ALA A 77 4.21 1.69 7.85
CA ALA A 77 4.31 0.25 7.79
C ALA A 77 3.46 -0.40 8.88
N TRP A 78 2.73 -1.43 8.47
CA TRP A 78 1.86 -2.21 9.32
C TRP A 78 2.24 -3.66 9.26
N VAL A 79 2.27 -4.31 10.40
CA VAL A 79 2.63 -5.73 10.53
C VAL A 79 1.41 -6.55 10.92
N PHE A 80 1.30 -7.71 10.28
CA PHE A 80 0.28 -8.70 10.53
C PHE A 80 0.91 -9.78 11.38
N ARG A 81 0.46 -9.92 12.63
CA ARG A 81 0.96 -10.93 13.56
C ARG A 81 -0.07 -12.01 13.79
N SER A 82 0.39 -13.25 13.91
CA SER A 82 -0.41 -14.38 14.40
C SER A 82 0.46 -15.20 15.32
N GLU A 83 -0.06 -15.52 16.52
CA GLU A 83 0.68 -16.28 17.55
C GLU A 83 2.03 -15.63 17.90
N GLY A 84 2.05 -14.30 17.99
CA GLY A 84 3.26 -13.52 18.30
C GLY A 84 4.28 -13.43 17.16
N ARG A 85 4.06 -14.07 16.00
CA ARG A 85 4.98 -14.06 14.87
C ARG A 85 4.52 -13.14 13.74
N THR A 86 5.45 -12.45 13.10
CA THR A 86 5.19 -11.72 11.85
C THR A 86 4.78 -12.70 10.74
N ARG A 87 3.60 -12.48 10.18
CA ARG A 87 3.02 -13.24 9.06
C ARG A 87 2.82 -12.38 7.82
N GLY A 88 2.93 -11.07 7.95
CA GLY A 88 2.87 -10.18 6.81
C GLY A 88 3.17 -8.73 7.15
N VAL A 89 3.33 -7.94 6.10
CA VAL A 89 3.52 -6.49 6.14
C VAL A 89 2.69 -5.80 5.07
N TYR A 90 2.21 -4.61 5.39
CA TYR A 90 1.62 -3.67 4.47
C TYR A 90 2.34 -2.32 4.63
N ALA A 91 2.99 -1.86 3.57
CA ALA A 91 3.73 -0.61 3.55
C ALA A 91 3.09 0.41 2.61
N MET A 92 3.10 1.66 3.05
CA MET A 92 2.50 2.83 2.41
C MET A 92 3.49 3.99 2.45
N LEU A 93 3.39 4.89 1.48
CA LEU A 93 4.01 6.21 1.55
C LEU A 93 2.90 7.24 1.67
N HIS A 94 2.91 8.00 2.76
CA HIS A 94 2.00 9.11 2.99
C HIS A 94 2.59 10.36 2.33
N LEU A 95 2.10 10.70 1.15
CA LEU A 95 2.69 11.72 0.29
C LEU A 95 2.24 13.12 0.71
N SER A 96 3.17 14.09 0.65
CA SER A 96 2.82 15.51 0.65
C SER A 96 2.15 15.90 -0.68
N ALA A 97 1.74 17.16 -0.82
CA ALA A 97 1.22 17.66 -2.09
C ALA A 97 2.30 17.60 -3.19
N GLU A 98 3.52 18.02 -2.88
CA GLU A 98 4.69 17.95 -3.76
C GLU A 98 5.06 16.49 -4.08
N GLY A 99 4.93 15.58 -3.11
CA GLY A 99 5.14 14.16 -3.35
C GLY A 99 4.11 13.53 -4.29
N LEU A 100 2.85 13.94 -4.18
CA LEU A 100 1.81 13.54 -5.12
C LEU A 100 2.09 14.10 -6.52
N GLU A 101 2.47 15.37 -6.63
CA GLU A 101 2.85 15.97 -7.91
C GLU A 101 4.02 15.23 -8.55
N ALA A 102 5.11 15.00 -7.81
CA ALA A 102 6.26 14.23 -8.28
C ALA A 102 5.87 12.80 -8.71
N LEU A 103 4.92 12.16 -8.01
CA LEU A 103 4.40 10.85 -8.41
C LEU A 103 3.69 10.94 -9.76
N LEU A 104 2.79 11.92 -9.94
CA LEU A 104 2.03 12.08 -11.17
C LEU A 104 2.91 12.49 -12.37
N LEU A 105 3.99 13.22 -12.13
CA LEU A 105 4.98 13.59 -13.15
C LEU A 105 5.97 12.46 -13.46
N GLY A 106 5.99 11.37 -12.68
CA GLY A 106 6.93 10.26 -12.86
C GLY A 106 8.33 10.51 -12.30
N GLU A 107 8.47 11.53 -11.45
CA GLU A 107 9.73 11.98 -10.85
C GLU A 107 9.95 11.37 -9.45
N PHE A 108 8.92 10.76 -8.87
CA PHE A 108 8.98 10.17 -7.54
C PHE A 108 9.74 8.84 -7.51
N ASN A 109 10.87 8.80 -6.80
CA ASN A 109 11.65 7.59 -6.59
C ASN A 109 11.02 6.69 -5.50
N THR A 110 10.24 5.70 -5.91
CA THR A 110 9.62 4.74 -4.98
C THR A 110 10.62 3.76 -4.35
N GLY A 111 11.82 3.58 -4.92
CA GLY A 111 12.85 2.70 -4.34
C GLY A 111 13.59 3.33 -3.17
N TYR A 112 13.75 4.65 -3.19
CA TYR A 112 14.38 5.43 -2.13
C TYR A 112 13.65 6.78 -2.00
N PRO A 113 12.47 6.81 -1.36
CA PRO A 113 11.63 8.00 -1.31
C PRO A 113 12.33 9.17 -0.62
N ASP A 114 12.28 10.35 -1.24
CA ASP A 114 12.74 11.59 -0.60
C ASP A 114 11.82 11.91 0.59
N PRO A 115 12.37 12.06 1.82
CA PRO A 115 11.58 12.39 3.00
C PRO A 115 10.75 13.67 2.88
N SER A 116 11.22 14.66 2.11
CA SER A 116 10.53 15.94 1.91
C SER A 116 9.21 15.79 1.13
N LEU A 117 9.10 14.74 0.32
CA LEU A 117 7.91 14.39 -0.45
C LEU A 117 6.91 13.53 0.34
N THR A 118 7.17 13.33 1.64
CA THR A 118 6.31 12.56 2.54
C THR A 118 6.00 13.31 3.82
N VAL A 119 4.81 13.09 4.36
CA VAL A 119 4.35 13.74 5.60
C VAL A 119 4.82 12.99 6.85
N ARG A 120 4.95 13.69 7.98
CA ARG A 120 5.27 13.10 9.30
C ARG A 120 4.10 12.28 9.84
N THR A 121 4.35 11.41 10.81
CA THR A 121 3.29 10.89 11.69
C THR A 121 2.48 12.08 12.24
N GLY A 122 1.16 12.00 12.18
CA GLY A 122 0.30 13.09 12.65
C GLY A 122 -0.25 13.99 11.54
N GLU A 123 0.52 14.20 10.48
CA GLU A 123 0.17 15.10 9.37
C GLU A 123 -0.79 14.41 8.37
N ALA A 124 -1.71 15.18 7.79
CA ALA A 124 -2.62 14.69 6.77
C ALA A 124 -1.91 14.60 5.40
N PRO A 125 -1.89 13.44 4.74
CA PRO A 125 -1.30 13.31 3.41
C PRO A 125 -2.23 13.84 2.32
N ALA A 126 -1.65 14.34 1.23
CA ALA A 126 -2.41 14.64 0.01
C ALA A 126 -2.84 13.36 -0.72
N ALA A 127 -2.03 12.31 -0.62
CA ALA A 127 -2.29 11.01 -1.20
C ALA A 127 -1.52 9.90 -0.47
N ILE A 128 -1.94 8.65 -0.68
CA ILE A 128 -1.26 7.49 -0.14
C ILE A 128 -0.82 6.60 -1.30
N TYR A 129 0.47 6.37 -1.43
CA TYR A 129 1.00 5.38 -2.36
C TYR A 129 1.16 4.04 -1.66
N LYS A 130 0.43 3.01 -2.12
CA LYS A 130 0.59 1.63 -1.64
C LYS A 130 1.93 1.10 -2.15
N TRP A 131 2.87 0.94 -1.22
CA TRP A 131 4.27 0.71 -1.56
C TRP A 131 4.60 -0.78 -1.69
N ALA A 132 4.25 -1.58 -0.69
CA ALA A 132 4.51 -3.02 -0.71
C ALA A 132 3.48 -3.77 0.15
N VAL A 133 3.18 -5.00 -0.25
CA VAL A 133 2.38 -5.93 0.58
C VAL A 133 3.00 -7.31 0.48
N VAL A 134 3.33 -7.90 1.62
CA VAL A 134 3.75 -9.29 1.73
C VAL A 134 2.87 -9.92 2.79
N ALA A 135 1.83 -10.67 2.39
CA ALA A 135 0.88 -11.24 3.34
C ALA A 135 0.33 -12.60 2.86
N PRO A 136 1.17 -13.65 2.78
CA PRO A 136 0.76 -14.95 2.28
C PRO A 136 -0.46 -15.49 3.04
N GLY A 137 -1.53 -15.80 2.32
CA GLY A 137 -2.77 -16.36 2.88
C GLY A 137 -3.56 -15.43 3.81
N MET A 138 -3.12 -14.20 4.07
CA MET A 138 -3.75 -13.26 5.02
C MET A 138 -4.04 -11.87 4.43
N ALA A 139 -3.70 -11.65 3.16
CA ALA A 139 -3.85 -10.37 2.49
C ALA A 139 -5.28 -9.78 2.58
N SER A 140 -6.33 -10.60 2.45
CA SER A 140 -7.72 -10.13 2.51
C SER A 140 -8.07 -9.51 3.88
N ALA A 141 -7.77 -10.21 4.98
CA ALA A 141 -8.03 -9.72 6.33
C ALA A 141 -7.17 -8.49 6.66
N GLY A 142 -5.89 -8.52 6.26
CA GLY A 142 -4.99 -7.39 6.42
C GLY A 142 -5.45 -6.15 5.66
N ILE A 143 -5.83 -6.29 4.38
CA ILE A 143 -6.34 -5.18 3.56
C ILE A 143 -7.64 -4.61 4.14
N CYS A 144 -8.54 -5.44 4.68
CA CYS A 144 -9.75 -4.94 5.36
C CYS A 144 -9.40 -4.12 6.62
N ALA A 145 -8.40 -4.54 7.40
CA ALA A 145 -7.94 -3.79 8.57
C ALA A 145 -7.33 -2.44 8.17
N ILE A 146 -6.48 -2.42 7.14
CA ILE A 146 -5.89 -1.19 6.60
C ILE A 146 -6.97 -0.27 6.02
N SER A 147 -7.92 -0.81 5.25
CA SER A 147 -9.05 -0.03 4.73
C SER A 147 -9.80 0.70 5.83
N ARG A 148 -10.09 0.01 6.94
CA ARG A 148 -10.74 0.61 8.11
C ARG A 148 -9.90 1.69 8.76
N PHE A 149 -8.60 1.47 8.92
CA PHE A 149 -7.68 2.48 9.45
C PHE A 149 -7.70 3.76 8.59
N LEU A 150 -7.67 3.61 7.27
CA LEU A 150 -7.69 4.73 6.32
C LEU A 150 -9.06 5.44 6.23
N GLN A 151 -10.10 4.96 6.92
CA GLN A 151 -11.35 5.72 7.08
C GLN A 151 -11.26 6.82 8.14
N ALA A 152 -10.21 6.86 8.97
CA ALA A 152 -10.04 7.94 9.94
C ALA A 152 -9.95 9.30 9.22
N ASP A 153 -10.49 10.36 9.83
CA ASP A 153 -10.66 11.69 9.22
C ASP A 153 -9.39 12.21 8.53
N ARG A 154 -8.22 11.98 9.13
CA ARG A 154 -6.91 12.39 8.59
C ARG A 154 -6.58 11.78 7.22
N TYR A 155 -7.11 10.61 6.91
CA TYR A 155 -6.83 9.87 5.67
C TYR A 155 -8.03 9.75 4.75
N ALA A 156 -9.22 10.10 5.24
CA ALA A 156 -10.49 9.83 4.55
C ALA A 156 -10.52 10.41 3.13
N THR A 157 -9.86 11.54 2.89
CA THR A 157 -9.77 12.24 1.60
C THR A 157 -8.48 11.97 0.82
N ALA A 158 -7.52 11.23 1.36
CA ALA A 158 -6.27 10.93 0.67
C ALA A 158 -6.46 9.80 -0.36
N ASN A 159 -6.50 10.12 -1.65
CA ASN A 159 -6.62 9.12 -2.72
C ASN A 159 -5.47 8.11 -2.68
N LEU A 160 -5.76 6.85 -3.03
CA LEU A 160 -4.76 5.79 -3.02
C LEU A 160 -4.19 5.58 -4.42
N TYR A 161 -2.87 5.40 -4.50
CA TYR A 161 -2.16 5.14 -5.74
C TYR A 161 -1.34 3.86 -5.63
N ALA A 162 -1.31 3.06 -6.69
CA ALA A 162 -0.41 1.90 -6.77
C ALA A 162 -0.26 1.44 -8.22
N PRO A 163 0.88 0.85 -8.61
CA PRO A 163 0.97 0.05 -9.82
C PRO A 163 0.47 -1.38 -9.56
N PRO A 164 -0.23 -2.01 -10.53
CA PRO A 164 -0.51 -3.44 -10.47
C PRO A 164 0.75 -4.21 -10.86
N THR A 165 1.54 -4.64 -9.89
CA THR A 165 2.82 -5.33 -10.15
C THR A 165 2.66 -6.77 -10.65
N THR A 166 1.47 -7.37 -10.54
CA THR A 166 1.15 -8.73 -10.99
C THR A 166 -0.26 -8.81 -11.58
N VAL A 167 -0.54 -9.82 -12.41
CA VAL A 167 -1.90 -10.05 -12.98
C VAL A 167 -2.95 -10.28 -11.89
N PRO A 168 -2.72 -11.13 -10.86
CA PRO A 168 -3.63 -11.23 -9.73
C PRO A 168 -3.80 -9.90 -8.98
N GLY A 169 -2.72 -9.12 -8.84
CA GLY A 169 -2.76 -7.77 -8.26
C GLY A 169 -3.64 -6.81 -9.05
N ALA A 170 -3.54 -6.82 -10.38
CA ALA A 170 -4.38 -6.01 -11.27
C ALA A 170 -5.87 -6.33 -11.10
N ARG A 171 -6.23 -7.62 -11.07
CA ARG A 171 -7.61 -8.06 -10.85
C ARG A 171 -8.12 -7.65 -9.48
N LEU A 172 -7.32 -7.85 -8.44
CA LEU A 172 -7.66 -7.42 -7.08
C LEU A 172 -7.90 -5.91 -7.02
N MET A 173 -7.00 -5.11 -7.58
CA MET A 173 -7.12 -3.64 -7.61
C MET A 173 -8.38 -3.19 -8.37
N ALA A 174 -8.65 -3.76 -9.54
CA ALA A 174 -9.87 -3.47 -10.30
C ALA A 174 -11.14 -3.83 -9.52
N ASN A 175 -11.12 -4.96 -8.79
CA ASN A 175 -12.20 -5.41 -7.93
C ASN A 175 -12.38 -4.52 -6.70
N LEU A 176 -11.34 -3.83 -6.25
CA LEU A 176 -11.34 -2.84 -5.16
C LEU A 176 -11.72 -1.43 -5.61
N GLY A 177 -11.97 -1.22 -6.92
CA GLY A 177 -12.38 0.06 -7.49
C GLY A 177 -11.24 0.94 -8.00
N PHE A 178 -10.00 0.47 -7.99
CA PHE A 178 -8.88 1.20 -8.60
C PHE A 178 -9.05 1.27 -10.12
N ARG A 179 -8.66 2.41 -10.70
CA ARG A 179 -8.70 2.67 -12.15
C ARG A 179 -7.33 3.15 -12.64
N PRO A 180 -6.92 2.84 -13.88
CA PRO A 180 -5.73 3.43 -14.47
C PRO A 180 -5.83 4.96 -14.47
N VAL A 181 -4.69 5.63 -14.33
CA VAL A 181 -4.57 7.09 -14.47
C VAL A 181 -3.45 7.38 -15.45
N HIS A 182 -3.65 8.38 -16.31
CA HIS A 182 -2.59 8.89 -17.16
C HIS A 182 -1.62 9.72 -16.31
N SER A 183 -0.35 9.32 -16.27
CA SER A 183 0.71 9.96 -15.49
C SER A 183 2.08 9.67 -16.10
N GLY A 184 3.09 10.44 -15.70
CA GLY A 184 4.50 10.13 -16.01
C GLY A 184 5.00 8.85 -15.33
N PHE A 185 4.34 8.40 -14.26
CA PHE A 185 4.62 7.10 -13.64
C PHE A 185 3.92 5.97 -14.42
N PRO A 186 4.64 4.90 -14.81
CA PRO A 186 4.08 3.83 -15.63
C PRO A 186 3.07 2.97 -14.87
N ASP A 187 1.99 2.58 -15.57
CA ASP A 187 0.93 1.70 -15.08
C ASP A 187 0.35 2.11 -13.72
N LEU A 188 0.25 3.42 -13.45
CA LEU A 188 -0.28 3.92 -12.19
C LEU A 188 -1.81 3.77 -12.15
N HIS A 189 -2.33 3.23 -11.06
CA HIS A 189 -3.75 3.19 -10.80
C HIS A 189 -4.09 4.02 -9.57
N ARG A 190 -5.27 4.65 -9.61
CA ARG A 190 -5.84 5.45 -8.53
C ARG A 190 -7.14 4.85 -8.04
N TYR A 191 -7.29 4.81 -6.71
CA TYR A 191 -8.57 4.71 -6.05
C TYR A 191 -8.97 6.09 -5.54
N VAL A 192 -10.06 6.63 -6.09
CA VAL A 192 -10.66 7.86 -5.59
C VAL A 192 -11.47 7.52 -4.36
N ARG A 193 -11.09 8.10 -3.20
CA ARG A 193 -11.82 7.94 -1.93
C ARG A 193 -13.28 8.34 -2.11
N ILE A 194 -14.21 7.66 -1.45
CA ILE A 194 -15.64 7.96 -1.60
C ILE A 194 -15.95 9.42 -1.24
N ALA A 195 -15.28 9.97 -0.22
CA ALA A 195 -15.40 11.38 0.17
C ALA A 195 -15.09 12.38 -0.97
N ASN A 196 -14.28 11.97 -1.95
CA ASN A 196 -13.86 12.82 -3.08
C ASN A 196 -14.69 12.61 -4.35
N ARG A 197 -15.65 11.67 -4.36
CA ARG A 197 -16.45 11.36 -5.57
C ARG A 197 -17.60 12.33 -5.79
N GLY A 198 -17.96 13.12 -4.78
CA GLY A 198 -19.07 14.08 -4.83
C GLY A 198 -18.69 15.53 -5.10
N SER A 199 -17.40 15.83 -5.30
CA SER A 199 -16.87 17.20 -5.38
C SER A 199 -16.62 17.76 -6.79
N GLY A 200 -17.03 17.07 -7.87
CA GLY A 200 -16.84 17.51 -9.27
C GLY A 200 -15.38 17.45 -9.72
N LEU A 201 -15.01 17.15 -10.96
CA LEU A 201 -15.68 17.31 -12.24
C LEU A 201 -15.82 15.97 -12.97
N VAL A 202 -16.84 15.92 -13.82
CA VAL A 202 -16.92 14.99 -14.94
C VAL A 202 -15.64 15.16 -15.74
N ASP A 203 -14.83 14.10 -15.88
CA ASP A 203 -13.87 14.02 -16.97
C ASP A 203 -14.72 13.87 -18.25
N THR A 204 -15.11 15.00 -18.82
CA THR A 204 -15.65 15.08 -20.18
C THR A 204 -14.51 14.95 -21.18
N GLU A 205 -14.69 13.96 -22.05
CA GLU A 205 -13.97 13.61 -23.29
C GLU A 205 -12.66 12.81 -23.18
#